data_AF-A0A959NKT5-F1
#
_entry.id   AF-A0A959NKT5-F1
#
_cell.length_a   1.000
_cell.length_b   1.000
_cell.length_c   1.000
_cell.angle_alpha   90.00
_cell.angle_beta   90.00
_cell.angle_gamma   90.00
#
_symmetry.space_group_name_H-M   'P 1'
#
loop_
_entity.id
_entity.type
_entity.pdbx_description
1 polymer ?
#
loop_
_entity_poly.entity_id
_entity_poly.type
_entity_poly.pdbx_seq_one_letter_code
_entity_poly.pdbx_strand_id
1 'polypeptide(L)'
;IGIIYAHDTTVIPLVAGFNWAYDLTNVKYEPIAYPGVAYVTHPYPQKREKPWEEKWEKDWGFVADHYPVIATELGFVTADGRGAHIPVIDDGSYGDAIINFFNKKNISWVAWVFDPDWAPAMFDNWDYDPTMQGKFFKAKMKELNFQK
;
A
#
# COMPACT_ATOMS: atom_id res chain seq x y z
N ILE A 1 1.39 -20.36 -7.89
CA ILE A 1 2.18 -19.90 -9.06
C ILE A 1 2.33 -21.00 -10.11
N GLY A 2 2.84 -22.20 -9.78
CA GLY A 2 2.97 -23.30 -10.75
C GLY A 2 1.70 -23.60 -11.58
N ILE A 3 0.52 -23.64 -10.94
CA ILE A 3 -0.77 -23.78 -11.65
C ILE A 3 -1.04 -22.58 -12.57
N ILE A 4 -0.86 -21.35 -12.08
CA ILE A 4 -1.08 -20.13 -12.87
C ILE A 4 -0.23 -20.16 -14.15
N TYR A 5 1.07 -20.43 -14.01
CA TYR A 5 2.01 -20.47 -15.15
C TYR A 5 1.85 -21.69 -16.06
N ALA A 6 1.16 -22.75 -15.63
CA ALA A 6 0.77 -23.82 -16.53
C ALA A 6 -0.33 -23.38 -17.52
N HIS A 7 -1.05 -22.29 -17.22
CA HIS A 7 -2.13 -21.76 -18.05
C HIS A 7 -1.76 -20.45 -18.75
N ASP A 8 -1.09 -19.53 -18.06
CA ASP A 8 -0.70 -18.24 -18.61
C ASP A 8 0.61 -17.76 -17.95
N THR A 9 1.64 -17.57 -18.77
CA THR A 9 2.97 -17.08 -18.33
C THR A 9 3.15 -15.57 -18.54
N THR A 10 2.13 -14.86 -19.02
CA THR A 10 2.15 -13.40 -19.25
C THR A 10 1.62 -12.61 -18.06
N VAL A 11 0.92 -13.27 -17.12
CA VAL A 11 0.42 -12.66 -15.88
C VAL A 11 1.53 -12.48 -14.84
N ILE A 12 1.31 -11.54 -13.91
CA ILE A 12 2.24 -11.22 -12.81
C ILE A 12 1.61 -11.66 -11.48
N PRO A 13 2.06 -12.77 -10.87
CA PRO A 13 1.64 -13.13 -9.53
C PRO A 13 2.14 -12.13 -8.49
N LEU A 14 1.24 -11.66 -7.63
CA LEU A 14 1.57 -10.82 -6.48
C LEU A 14 1.64 -11.68 -5.22
N VAL A 15 2.74 -11.63 -4.48
CA VAL A 15 2.97 -12.47 -3.29
C VAL A 15 3.12 -11.61 -2.05
N ALA A 16 2.33 -11.92 -1.02
CA ALA A 16 2.38 -11.28 0.29
C ALA A 16 3.18 -12.10 1.30
N GLY A 17 3.78 -11.42 2.27
CA GLY A 17 4.34 -12.04 3.47
C GLY A 17 3.34 -12.09 4.63
N PHE A 18 3.87 -12.16 5.85
CA PHE A 18 3.08 -12.29 7.08
C PHE A 18 2.62 -10.92 7.63
N ASN A 19 2.00 -10.95 8.83
CA ASN A 19 1.53 -9.78 9.55
C ASN A 19 0.56 -8.94 8.69
N TRP A 20 -0.50 -9.58 8.17
CA TRP A 20 -1.46 -8.97 7.25
C TRP A 20 -0.74 -8.30 6.06
N ALA A 21 0.04 -9.10 5.34
CA ALA A 21 0.81 -8.67 4.17
C ALA A 21 1.75 -7.47 4.41
N TYR A 22 2.21 -7.20 5.63
CA TYR A 22 3.13 -6.09 5.91
C TYR A 22 4.60 -6.50 5.83
N ASP A 23 4.91 -7.68 6.36
CA ASP A 23 6.29 -8.10 6.61
C ASP A 23 6.85 -8.88 5.41
N LEU A 24 7.90 -8.33 4.79
CA LEU A 24 8.65 -8.98 3.71
C LEU A 24 10.10 -9.30 4.10
N THR A 25 10.45 -9.27 5.39
CA THR A 25 11.82 -9.52 5.86
C THR A 25 12.37 -10.87 5.40
N ASN A 26 11.51 -11.89 5.26
CA ASN A 26 11.93 -13.22 4.80
C ASN A 26 12.39 -13.24 3.33
N VAL A 27 12.00 -12.27 2.50
CA VAL A 27 12.42 -12.17 1.08
C VAL A 27 13.94 -12.01 0.96
N LYS A 28 14.61 -11.48 2.00
CA LYS A 28 16.08 -11.38 2.04
C LYS A 28 16.78 -12.73 2.01
N TYR A 29 16.14 -13.76 2.59
CA TYR A 29 16.76 -15.07 2.81
C TYR A 29 16.18 -16.12 1.87
N GLU A 30 14.86 -16.11 1.70
CA GLU A 30 14.11 -17.10 0.93
C GLU A 30 13.07 -16.40 0.03
N PRO A 31 13.52 -15.71 -1.04
CA PRO A 31 12.59 -15.16 -2.03
C PRO A 31 11.87 -16.29 -2.76
N ILE A 32 10.68 -15.98 -3.29
CA ILE A 32 9.90 -16.92 -4.09
C ILE A 32 10.69 -17.33 -5.33
N ALA A 33 10.94 -18.64 -5.46
CA ALA A 33 11.70 -19.24 -6.57
C ALA A 33 10.86 -19.37 -7.87
N TYR A 34 10.21 -18.28 -8.29
CA TYR A 34 9.53 -18.15 -9.58
C TYR A 34 9.90 -16.81 -10.23
N PRO A 35 10.17 -16.77 -11.55
CA PRO A 35 10.37 -15.52 -12.26
C PRO A 35 9.05 -14.75 -12.41
N GLY A 36 9.14 -13.45 -12.72
CA GLY A 36 7.97 -12.63 -13.06
C GLY A 36 7.00 -12.36 -11.92
N VAL A 37 7.44 -12.47 -10.67
CA VAL A 37 6.64 -12.16 -9.48
C VAL A 37 6.89 -10.74 -8.99
N ALA A 38 5.90 -10.18 -8.31
CA ALA A 38 6.04 -8.95 -7.52
C ALA A 38 5.58 -9.19 -6.08
N TYR A 39 6.04 -8.35 -5.15
CA TYR A 39 5.71 -8.49 -3.73
C TYR A 39 4.70 -7.45 -3.26
N VAL A 40 3.89 -7.84 -2.26
CA VAL A 40 2.84 -7.02 -1.68
C VAL A 40 3.26 -6.53 -0.29
N THR A 41 3.00 -5.26 -0.01
CA THR A 41 2.98 -4.72 1.36
C THR A 41 1.65 -4.03 1.67
N HIS A 42 1.13 -4.13 2.91
CA HIS A 42 -0.01 -3.34 3.41
C HIS A 42 0.45 -2.39 4.53
N PRO A 43 1.10 -1.26 4.20
CA PRO A 43 1.84 -0.46 5.18
C PRO A 43 0.97 0.56 5.90
N TYR A 44 -0.15 0.15 6.50
CA TYR A 44 -1.04 1.04 7.26
C TYR A 44 -0.33 1.82 8.39
N PRO A 45 -0.83 3.02 8.76
CA PRO A 45 -0.13 3.96 9.63
C PRO A 45 0.37 3.37 10.96
N GLN A 46 -0.39 2.45 11.56
CA GLN A 46 -0.08 1.89 12.88
C GLN A 46 0.55 0.49 12.82
N LYS A 47 1.00 0.04 11.65
CA LYS A 47 1.84 -1.18 11.54
C LYS A 47 3.23 -0.96 12.17
N ARG A 48 3.67 0.30 12.19
CA ARG A 48 4.82 0.83 12.91
C ARG A 48 4.52 2.24 13.39
N GLU A 49 5.10 2.61 14.52
CA GLU A 49 5.06 3.96 15.05
C GLU A 49 6.06 4.90 14.33
N LYS A 50 5.82 6.22 14.36
CA LYS A 50 6.74 7.24 13.85
C LYS A 50 8.13 7.15 14.54
N PRO A 51 9.23 7.59 13.89
CA PRO A 51 9.35 7.83 12.44
C PRO A 51 9.25 6.50 11.67
N TRP A 52 8.66 6.54 10.47
CA TRP A 52 8.25 5.32 9.77
C TRP A 52 9.28 4.81 8.77
N GLU A 53 9.97 5.70 8.07
CA GLU A 53 10.71 5.42 6.85
C GLU A 53 11.81 4.37 7.06
N GLU A 54 12.57 4.48 8.16
CA GLU A 54 13.60 3.50 8.50
C GLU A 54 13.01 2.12 8.84
N LYS A 55 11.81 2.10 9.42
CA LYS A 55 11.11 0.85 9.81
C LYS A 55 10.48 0.20 8.59
N TRP A 56 9.85 0.98 7.73
CA TRP A 56 9.39 0.53 6.41
C TRP A 56 10.54 -0.05 5.61
N GLU A 57 11.66 0.65 5.50
CA GLU A 57 12.84 0.16 4.77
C GLU A 57 13.34 -1.17 5.33
N LYS A 58 13.38 -1.32 6.66
CA LYS A 58 13.77 -2.56 7.33
C LYS A 58 12.78 -3.71 7.12
N ASP A 59 11.49 -3.43 7.18
CA ASP A 59 10.45 -4.47 7.18
C ASP A 59 10.07 -4.95 5.77
N TRP A 60 10.08 -4.04 4.79
CA TRP A 60 9.64 -4.35 3.42
C TRP A 60 10.23 -3.48 2.30
N GLY A 61 10.66 -2.25 2.59
CA GLY A 61 11.10 -1.28 1.58
C GLY A 61 12.34 -1.73 0.81
N PHE A 62 13.27 -2.44 1.46
CA PHE A 62 14.47 -2.99 0.83
C PHE A 62 14.14 -3.96 -0.34
N VAL A 63 12.95 -4.56 -0.37
CA VAL A 63 12.56 -5.49 -1.45
C VAL A 63 12.45 -4.78 -2.79
N ALA A 64 12.08 -3.50 -2.79
CA ALA A 64 11.94 -2.68 -4.00
C ALA A 64 13.27 -2.41 -4.73
N ASP A 65 14.42 -2.69 -4.09
CA ASP A 65 15.74 -2.56 -4.72
C ASP A 65 16.02 -3.70 -5.71
N HIS A 66 15.28 -4.81 -5.62
CA HIS A 66 15.52 -6.02 -6.42
C HIS A 66 14.26 -6.55 -7.12
N TYR A 67 13.06 -6.27 -6.60
CA TYR A 67 11.79 -6.76 -7.13
C TYR A 67 10.75 -5.64 -7.22
N PRO A 68 9.79 -5.70 -8.16
CA PRO A 68 8.64 -4.81 -8.09
C PRO A 68 7.87 -5.04 -6.80
N VAL A 69 7.52 -3.94 -6.13
CA VAL A 69 6.65 -3.94 -4.95
C VAL A 69 5.39 -3.14 -5.27
N ILE A 70 4.24 -3.68 -4.87
CA ILE A 70 2.97 -2.98 -4.92
C ILE A 70 2.32 -2.98 -3.52
N ALA A 71 2.04 -1.78 -3.01
CA ALA A 71 1.25 -1.63 -1.81
C ALA A 71 -0.24 -1.74 -2.15
N THR A 72 -0.81 -2.95 -2.09
CA THR A 72 -2.19 -3.17 -2.57
C THR A 72 -3.26 -2.66 -1.63
N GLU A 73 -2.90 -2.32 -0.39
CA GLU A 73 -3.75 -1.60 0.56
C GLU A 73 -2.93 -0.58 1.34
N LEU A 74 -3.43 0.65 1.38
CA LEU A 74 -3.00 1.71 2.28
C LEU A 74 -4.14 2.71 2.44
N GLY A 75 -4.15 3.42 3.55
CA GLY A 75 -5.18 4.40 3.83
C GLY A 75 -5.10 4.89 5.26
N PHE A 76 -5.85 5.94 5.54
CA PHE A 76 -5.90 6.50 6.88
C PHE A 76 -7.22 7.23 7.14
N VAL A 77 -7.58 7.30 8.41
CA VAL A 77 -8.70 8.07 8.94
C VAL A 77 -8.30 8.67 10.28
N THR A 78 -8.86 9.81 10.65
CA THR A 78 -8.63 10.38 11.98
C THR A 78 -9.21 9.48 13.08
N ALA A 79 -8.74 9.63 14.32
CA ALA A 79 -9.17 8.80 15.44
C ALA A 79 -10.68 8.89 15.73
N ASP A 80 -11.28 10.04 15.44
CA ASP A 80 -12.72 10.34 15.56
C ASP A 80 -13.51 10.09 14.27
N GLY A 81 -12.84 9.70 13.19
CA GLY A 81 -13.47 9.48 11.89
C GLY A 81 -14.29 8.19 11.85
N ARG A 82 -15.25 8.16 10.92
CA ARG A 82 -16.16 7.02 10.74
C ARG A 82 -15.38 5.73 10.47
N GLY A 83 -15.69 4.69 11.24
CA GLY A 83 -15.06 3.37 11.10
C GLY A 83 -13.58 3.36 11.48
N ALA A 84 -13.09 4.34 12.24
CA ALA A 84 -11.72 4.35 12.76
C ALA A 84 -11.41 3.09 13.58
N HIS A 85 -10.32 2.41 13.22
CA HIS A 85 -9.82 1.22 13.92
C HIS A 85 -8.32 1.07 13.69
N ILE A 86 -7.63 0.33 14.56
CA ILE A 86 -6.24 -0.07 14.30
C ILE A 86 -6.22 -1.06 13.12
N PRO A 87 -5.37 -0.90 12.09
CA PRO A 87 -4.16 -0.05 12.07
C PRO A 87 -4.27 1.26 11.26
N VAL A 88 -5.48 1.75 10.99
CA VAL A 88 -5.73 2.81 9.98
C VAL A 88 -5.83 4.22 10.56
N ILE A 89 -5.67 4.38 11.87
CA ILE A 89 -5.82 5.70 12.52
C ILE A 89 -4.54 6.52 12.37
N ASP A 90 -4.66 7.74 11.82
CA ASP A 90 -3.58 8.73 11.72
C ASP A 90 -4.12 10.17 11.67
N ASP A 91 -3.27 11.13 12.00
CA ASP A 91 -3.58 12.57 11.99
C ASP A 91 -3.53 13.21 10.58
N GLY A 92 -3.19 12.43 9.56
CA GLY A 92 -3.04 12.85 8.16
C GLY A 92 -1.59 12.95 7.70
N SER A 93 -0.62 13.02 8.62
CA SER A 93 0.81 13.10 8.27
C SER A 93 1.36 11.83 7.62
N TYR A 94 0.72 10.67 7.82
CA TYR A 94 1.09 9.42 7.16
C TYR A 94 1.01 9.53 5.64
N GLY A 95 0.01 10.25 5.10
CA GLY A 95 -0.24 10.32 3.66
C GLY A 95 0.97 10.82 2.88
N ASP A 96 1.51 11.98 3.26
CA ASP A 96 2.71 12.52 2.59
C ASP A 96 3.94 11.65 2.84
N ALA A 97 4.12 11.12 4.06
CA ALA A 97 5.25 10.25 4.39
C ALA A 97 5.28 9.00 3.50
N ILE A 98 4.16 8.27 3.39
CA ILE A 98 4.13 7.01 2.63
C ILE A 98 4.24 7.27 1.12
N ILE A 99 3.58 8.30 0.58
CA ILE A 99 3.65 8.60 -0.85
C ILE A 99 5.06 9.06 -1.25
N ASN A 100 5.72 9.88 -0.42
CA ASN A 100 7.12 10.28 -0.66
C ASN A 100 8.06 9.08 -0.62
N PHE A 101 7.85 8.15 0.32
CA PHE A 101 8.62 6.91 0.39
C PHE A 101 8.44 6.06 -0.86
N PHE A 102 7.19 5.86 -1.30
CA PHE A 102 6.89 5.11 -2.53
C PHE A 102 7.50 5.74 -3.77
N ASN A 103 7.41 7.07 -3.92
CA ASN A 103 8.01 7.78 -5.05
C ASN A 103 9.53 7.61 -5.08
N LYS A 104 10.20 7.68 -3.92
CA LYS A 104 11.66 7.49 -3.83
C LYS A 104 12.08 6.07 -4.23
N LYS A 105 11.27 5.06 -3.92
CA LYS A 105 11.56 3.64 -4.16
C LYS A 105 10.88 3.08 -5.42
N ASN A 106 10.18 3.92 -6.19
CA ASN A 106 9.39 3.55 -7.37
C ASN A 106 8.38 2.41 -7.11
N ILE A 107 7.66 2.51 -5.99
CA ILE A 107 6.69 1.51 -5.53
C ILE A 107 5.29 1.84 -6.06
N SER A 108 4.62 0.86 -6.65
CA SER A 108 3.22 0.98 -7.05
C SER A 108 2.30 0.88 -5.83
N TRP A 109 1.10 1.45 -5.89
CA TRP A 109 0.20 1.43 -4.74
C TRP A 109 -1.28 1.56 -5.13
N VAL A 110 -2.16 1.09 -4.24
CA VAL A 110 -3.62 1.13 -4.40
C VAL A 110 -4.25 1.58 -3.08
N ALA A 111 -4.86 2.76 -3.07
CA ALA A 111 -5.54 3.27 -1.87
C ALA A 111 -6.79 2.44 -1.54
N TRP A 112 -6.97 2.15 -0.27
CA TRP A 112 -8.13 1.48 0.30
C TRP A 112 -9.03 2.51 1.02
N VAL A 113 -10.32 2.63 0.71
CA VAL A 113 -11.09 1.95 -0.34
C VAL A 113 -12.05 2.92 -1.04
N PHE A 114 -12.32 2.65 -2.31
CA PHE A 114 -13.30 3.40 -3.11
C PHE A 114 -14.72 2.85 -2.87
N ASP A 115 -15.19 2.97 -1.62
CA ASP A 115 -16.51 2.56 -1.16
C ASP A 115 -16.99 3.52 -0.05
N PRO A 116 -18.29 3.86 0.04
CA PRO A 116 -18.78 4.79 1.04
C PRO A 116 -19.10 4.14 2.39
N ASP A 117 -19.14 2.81 2.50
CA ASP A 117 -19.52 2.10 3.73
C ASP A 117 -18.31 1.49 4.43
N TRP A 118 -17.37 0.94 3.66
CA TRP A 118 -16.15 0.32 4.19
C TRP A 118 -15.11 1.36 4.61
N ALA A 119 -14.40 1.07 5.70
CA ALA A 119 -13.42 1.99 6.28
C ALA A 119 -11.97 1.53 6.04
N PRO A 120 -11.01 2.46 5.94
CA PRO A 120 -11.21 3.90 5.82
C PRO A 120 -11.72 4.25 4.40
N ALA A 121 -12.83 5.01 4.32
CA ALA A 121 -13.49 5.32 3.05
C ALA A 121 -12.76 6.45 2.28
N MET A 122 -12.73 6.40 0.95
CA MET A 122 -12.24 7.51 0.11
C MET A 122 -13.34 8.54 -0.20
N PHE A 123 -14.61 8.20 -0.01
CA PHE A 123 -15.73 9.12 -0.19
C PHE A 123 -16.88 8.77 0.77
N ASP A 124 -17.77 9.71 1.05
CA ASP A 124 -18.81 9.55 2.10
C ASP A 124 -20.16 9.06 1.57
N ASN A 125 -20.43 9.21 0.27
CA ASN A 125 -21.71 8.85 -0.35
C ASN A 125 -21.56 8.57 -1.86
N TRP A 126 -22.61 8.06 -2.50
CA TRP A 126 -22.61 7.77 -3.94
C TRP A 126 -22.64 9.01 -4.86
N ASP A 127 -22.69 10.21 -4.29
CA ASP A 127 -22.38 11.46 -5.00
C ASP A 127 -20.85 11.72 -5.03
N TYR A 128 -20.06 10.80 -4.46
CA TYR A 128 -18.59 10.78 -4.42
C TYR A 128 -17.97 11.98 -3.70
N ASP A 129 -18.64 12.46 -2.63
CA ASP A 129 -18.08 13.48 -1.74
C ASP A 129 -16.80 12.95 -1.07
N PRO A 130 -15.61 13.50 -1.36
CA PRO A 130 -14.36 12.86 -0.96
C PRO A 130 -14.05 13.10 0.52
N THR A 131 -13.61 12.04 1.20
CA THR A 131 -13.10 12.12 2.58
C THR A 131 -11.74 12.82 2.62
N MET A 132 -11.16 13.00 3.81
CA MET A 132 -9.81 13.53 3.98
C MET A 132 -8.77 12.76 3.13
N GLN A 133 -8.67 11.43 3.32
CA GLN A 133 -7.74 10.63 2.52
C GLN A 133 -8.16 10.55 1.04
N GLY A 134 -9.46 10.59 0.74
CA GLY A 134 -9.97 10.63 -0.63
C GLY A 134 -9.47 11.84 -1.40
N LYS A 135 -9.56 13.03 -0.79
CA LYS A 135 -9.00 14.28 -1.34
C LYS A 135 -7.50 14.14 -1.56
N PHE A 136 -6.78 13.61 -0.57
CA PHE A 136 -5.34 13.41 -0.62
C PHE A 136 -4.91 12.49 -1.78
N PHE A 137 -5.39 11.24 -1.81
CA PHE A 137 -4.99 10.28 -2.83
C PHE A 137 -5.46 10.68 -4.23
N LYS A 138 -6.64 11.30 -4.37
CA LYS A 138 -7.09 11.87 -5.65
C LYS A 138 -6.14 12.94 -6.17
N ALA A 139 -5.64 13.82 -5.30
CA ALA A 139 -4.66 14.83 -5.68
C ALA A 139 -3.33 14.19 -6.09
N LYS A 140 -2.80 13.26 -5.30
CA LYS A 140 -1.53 12.56 -5.60
C LYS A 140 -1.59 11.74 -6.89
N MET A 141 -2.68 11.03 -7.15
CA MET A 141 -2.85 10.30 -8.42
C MET A 141 -2.88 11.26 -9.63
N LYS A 142 -3.55 12.41 -9.50
CA LYS A 142 -3.55 13.46 -10.55
C LYS A 142 -2.16 14.02 -10.79
N GLU A 143 -1.44 14.34 -9.73
CA GLU A 143 -0.07 14.88 -9.78
C GLU A 143 0.90 13.89 -10.43
N LEU A 144 0.91 12.63 -9.98
CA LEU A 144 1.97 11.67 -10.29
C LEU A 144 1.76 10.92 -11.62
N ASN A 145 0.51 10.75 -12.06
CA ASN A 145 0.20 9.90 -13.23
C ASN A 145 -0.26 10.68 -14.47
N PHE A 146 -0.74 11.92 -14.34
CA PHE A 146 -1.28 12.70 -15.47
C PHE A 146 -0.30 13.74 -16.03
N GLN A 147 0.94 13.76 -15.56
CA GLN A 147 2.02 14.58 -16.14
C GLN A 147 2.83 13.86 -17.24
N LYS A 148 2.22 12.86 -17.91
CA LYS A 148 2.80 12.22 -19.09
C LYS A 148 2.11 12.69 -20.37
#